data_AF-A0A2E7MKH3-F1
#
_entry.id   AF-A0A2E7MKH3-F1
#
_cell.length_a   1.000
_cell.length_b   1.000
_cell.length_c   1.000
_cell.angle_alpha   90.00
_cell.angle_beta   90.00
_cell.angle_gamma   90.00
#
_symmetry.space_group_name_H-M   'P 1'
#
loop_
_entity.id
_entity.type
_entity.pdbx_description
1 polymer ?
#
loop_
_entity_poly.entity_id
_entity_poly.type
_entity_poly.pdbx_seq_one_letter_code
_entity_poly.pdbx_strand_id
1 'polypeptide(L)'
;MSTKHIALHKGARWLWGNLALLLIFSSGCELRQAMYDQPRYEPLEASNFFADGLSARQPIEGTVARGQLRFDQHLYEGKVNGELATTLPLPMSKEFLQRGQNRFDVFCSPCHDRT
;
A
#
# COMPACT_ATOMS: atom_id res chain seq x y z
N MET A 1 44.14 -25.19 50.84
CA MET A 1 43.78 -25.82 49.54
C MET A 1 42.34 -25.47 49.12
N SER A 2 41.92 -24.18 49.14
CA SER A 2 40.49 -23.79 49.04
C SER A 2 40.19 -22.53 48.18
N THR A 3 41.17 -21.93 47.50
CA THR A 3 40.97 -20.66 46.76
C THR A 3 40.73 -20.83 45.26
N LYS A 4 41.17 -21.94 44.64
CA LYS A 4 41.01 -22.19 43.19
C LYS A 4 39.56 -22.54 42.79
N HIS A 5 38.82 -23.27 43.63
CA HIS A 5 37.43 -23.64 43.35
C HIS A 5 36.48 -22.44 43.33
N ILE A 6 36.68 -21.45 44.21
CA ILE A 6 35.80 -20.27 44.33
C ILE A 6 35.89 -19.36 43.09
N ALA A 7 37.07 -19.23 42.46
CA ALA A 7 37.26 -18.39 41.27
C ALA A 7 36.59 -18.97 40.01
N LEU A 8 36.63 -20.30 39.83
CA LEU A 8 35.95 -21.01 38.75
C LEU A 8 34.42 -20.84 38.81
N HIS A 9 33.84 -20.90 40.01
CA HIS A 9 32.40 -20.68 40.19
C HIS A 9 31.98 -19.22 39.89
N LYS A 10 32.84 -18.23 40.16
CA LYS A 10 32.55 -16.82 39.86
C LYS A 10 32.59 -16.52 38.36
N GLY A 11 33.57 -17.05 37.63
CA GLY A 11 33.66 -16.91 36.17
C GLY A 11 32.52 -17.60 35.44
N ALA A 12 32.15 -18.81 35.87
CA ALA A 12 30.98 -19.51 35.36
C ALA A 12 29.70 -18.69 35.60
N ARG A 13 29.46 -18.20 36.82
CA ARG A 13 28.27 -17.38 37.14
C ARG A 13 28.15 -16.11 36.29
N TRP A 14 29.26 -15.49 35.93
CA TRP A 14 29.27 -14.30 35.04
C TRP A 14 28.93 -14.67 33.58
N LEU A 15 29.44 -15.79 33.08
CA LEU A 15 29.09 -16.34 31.76
C LEU A 15 27.60 -16.72 31.68
N TRP A 16 27.07 -17.41 32.69
CA TRP A 16 25.64 -17.76 32.75
C TRP A 16 24.76 -16.51 32.86
N GLY A 17 25.19 -15.48 33.59
CA GLY A 17 24.48 -14.21 33.69
C GLY A 17 24.42 -13.44 32.36
N ASN A 18 25.52 -13.36 31.61
CA ASN A 18 25.54 -12.73 30.29
C ASN A 18 24.73 -13.52 29.26
N LEU A 19 24.79 -14.85 29.30
CA LEU A 19 23.99 -15.71 28.40
C LEU A 19 22.48 -15.54 28.66
N ALA A 20 22.06 -15.50 29.92
CA ALA A 20 20.67 -15.24 30.28
C ALA A 20 20.20 -13.85 29.83
N LEU A 21 21.05 -12.83 29.97
CA LEU A 21 20.75 -11.48 29.51
C LEU A 21 20.57 -11.43 27.98
N LEU A 22 21.45 -12.10 27.23
CA LEU A 22 21.39 -12.15 25.77
C LEU A 22 20.12 -12.84 25.25
N LEU A 23 19.67 -13.90 25.94
CA LEU A 23 18.41 -14.60 25.63
C LEU A 23 17.16 -13.76 25.94
N ILE A 24 17.20 -12.95 26.99
CA ILE A 24 16.10 -12.02 27.31
C ILE A 24 15.98 -10.96 26.22
N PHE A 25 17.08 -10.37 25.77
CA PHE A 25 17.07 -9.34 24.72
C PHE A 25 16.73 -9.87 23.31
N SER A 26 16.89 -11.17 23.03
CA SER A 26 16.51 -11.76 21.73
C SER A 26 15.04 -12.18 21.64
N SER A 27 14.37 -12.40 22.77
CA SER A 27 12.98 -12.92 22.83
C SER A 27 11.88 -11.96 22.34
N GLY A 28 12.20 -10.68 22.11
CA GLY A 28 11.23 -9.67 21.67
C GLY A 28 10.96 -9.62 20.15
N CYS A 29 11.73 -10.37 19.34
CA CYS A 29 11.62 -10.29 17.87
C CYS A 29 10.30 -10.90 17.35
N GLU A 30 9.94 -12.11 17.82
CA GLU A 30 8.80 -12.86 17.30
C GLU A 30 7.44 -12.24 17.67
N LEU A 31 7.29 -11.73 18.90
CA LEU A 31 6.02 -11.13 19.36
C LEU A 31 5.64 -9.88 18.55
N ARG A 32 6.64 -9.12 18.09
CA ARG A 32 6.43 -7.96 17.24
C ARG A 32 6.02 -8.40 15.84
N GLN A 33 6.70 -9.42 15.30
CA GLN A 33 6.46 -9.96 13.95
C GLN A 33 5.03 -10.46 13.72
N ALA A 34 4.36 -10.96 14.76
CA ALA A 34 2.97 -11.42 14.68
C ALA A 34 1.94 -10.35 14.26
N MET A 35 2.27 -9.06 14.30
CA MET A 35 1.39 -7.96 13.86
C MET A 35 1.89 -7.21 12.61
N TYR A 36 3.06 -7.54 12.08
CA TYR A 36 3.55 -6.93 10.82
C TYR A 36 2.79 -7.48 9.62
N ASP A 37 2.57 -8.79 9.62
CA ASP A 37 1.78 -9.49 8.63
C ASP A 37 0.52 -10.01 9.31
N GLN A 38 -0.62 -9.46 8.91
CA GLN A 38 -1.91 -9.74 9.52
C GLN A 38 -2.67 -10.72 8.62
N PRO A 39 -3.55 -11.57 9.18
CA PRO A 39 -4.32 -12.55 8.39
C PRO A 39 -5.49 -11.89 7.64
N ARG A 40 -5.20 -10.87 6.83
CA ARG A 40 -6.11 -10.17 5.92
C ARG A 40 -5.32 -9.71 4.71
N TYR A 41 -5.96 -9.55 3.57
CA TYR A 41 -5.30 -8.99 2.40
C TYR A 41 -5.32 -7.46 2.42
N GLU A 42 -4.15 -6.85 2.25
CA GLU A 42 -3.97 -5.44 1.92
C GLU A 42 -4.15 -5.20 0.40
N PRO A 43 -4.39 -3.95 -0.03
CA PRO A 43 -4.46 -3.65 -1.45
C PRO A 43 -3.20 -4.08 -2.20
N LEU A 44 -3.38 -4.88 -3.26
CA LEU A 44 -2.31 -5.43 -4.11
C LEU A 44 -1.43 -6.49 -3.41
N GLU A 45 -1.87 -7.06 -2.30
CA GLU A 45 -1.20 -8.20 -1.69
C GLU A 45 -1.41 -9.48 -2.52
N ALA A 46 -0.39 -10.34 -2.58
CA ALA A 46 -0.51 -11.63 -3.23
C ALA A 46 -1.48 -12.56 -2.46
N SER A 47 -2.23 -13.40 -3.18
CA SER A 47 -3.11 -14.41 -2.60
C SER A 47 -2.74 -15.79 -3.11
N ASN A 48 -2.60 -16.76 -2.20
CA ASN A 48 -2.41 -18.17 -2.57
C ASN A 48 -3.75 -18.91 -2.76
N PHE A 49 -4.89 -18.23 -2.63
CA PHE A 49 -6.21 -18.84 -2.75
C PHE A 49 -6.69 -18.91 -4.21
N PHE A 50 -6.45 -17.85 -4.99
CA PHE A 50 -6.85 -17.78 -6.40
C PHE A 50 -5.72 -18.19 -7.33
N ALA A 51 -6.07 -18.83 -8.46
CA ALA A 51 -5.10 -19.33 -9.44
C ALA A 51 -4.24 -18.24 -10.10
N ASP A 52 -4.69 -16.98 -10.10
CA ASP A 52 -3.98 -15.83 -10.67
C ASP A 52 -3.10 -15.09 -9.65
N GLY A 53 -3.08 -15.53 -8.38
CA GLY A 53 -2.28 -14.92 -7.34
C GLY A 53 -2.82 -13.58 -6.81
N LEU A 54 -3.99 -13.12 -7.27
CA LEU A 54 -4.50 -11.78 -6.96
C LEU A 54 -5.51 -11.80 -5.81
N SER A 55 -5.23 -11.03 -4.74
CA SER A 55 -6.23 -10.70 -3.72
C SER A 55 -7.28 -9.71 -4.24
N ALA A 56 -6.87 -8.78 -5.11
CA ALA A 56 -7.74 -7.78 -5.71
C ALA A 56 -8.57 -8.38 -6.85
N ARG A 57 -9.81 -8.78 -6.54
CA ARG A 57 -10.73 -9.36 -7.51
C ARG A 57 -11.40 -8.29 -8.38
N GLN A 58 -11.55 -8.59 -9.66
CA GLN A 58 -12.33 -7.75 -10.57
C GLN A 58 -13.82 -7.83 -10.23
N PRO A 59 -14.57 -6.72 -10.29
CA PRO A 59 -16.03 -6.75 -10.19
C PRO A 59 -16.63 -7.52 -11.37
N ILE A 60 -17.85 -8.04 -11.18
CA ILE A 60 -18.59 -8.68 -12.26
C ILE A 60 -19.01 -7.61 -13.28
N GLU A 61 -18.89 -7.93 -14.57
CA GLU A 61 -19.22 -7.03 -15.66
C GLU A 61 -20.66 -6.48 -15.54
N GLY A 62 -20.84 -5.20 -15.87
CA GLY A 62 -22.13 -4.49 -15.72
C GLY A 62 -22.52 -4.11 -14.28
N THR A 63 -21.72 -4.44 -13.26
CA THR A 63 -21.99 -4.00 -11.88
C THR A 63 -21.70 -2.50 -11.72
N VAL A 64 -22.63 -1.75 -11.12
CA VAL A 64 -22.45 -0.33 -10.81
C VAL A 64 -22.33 -0.12 -9.31
N ALA A 65 -21.20 0.44 -8.86
CA ALA A 65 -20.99 0.75 -7.45
C ALA A 65 -21.84 1.95 -6.98
N ARG A 66 -22.22 1.95 -5.70
CA ARG A 66 -22.94 3.08 -5.09
C ARG A 66 -22.09 4.35 -5.19
N GLY A 67 -22.69 5.44 -5.70
CA GLY A 67 -22.00 6.71 -5.93
C GLY A 67 -21.16 6.77 -7.21
N GLN A 68 -21.11 5.68 -7.99
CA GLN A 68 -20.44 5.65 -9.31
C GLN A 68 -21.43 5.52 -10.47
N LEU A 69 -22.69 5.90 -10.22
CA LEU A 69 -23.70 5.99 -11.25
C LEU A 69 -23.40 7.19 -12.16
N ARG A 70 -23.05 6.92 -13.43
CA ARG A 70 -22.59 7.93 -14.40
C ARG A 70 -23.68 8.23 -15.44
N PHE A 71 -24.73 8.93 -15.03
CA PHE A 71 -25.85 9.26 -15.93
C PHE A 71 -25.62 10.49 -16.83
N ASP A 72 -24.73 11.40 -16.44
CA ASP A 72 -24.41 12.58 -17.26
C ASP A 72 -23.47 12.18 -18.42
N GLN A 73 -24.05 12.01 -19.60
CA GLN A 73 -23.30 11.63 -20.80
C GLN A 73 -22.32 12.72 -21.25
N HIS A 74 -22.60 13.98 -20.98
CA HIS A 74 -21.69 15.07 -21.36
C HIS A 74 -20.43 15.01 -20.48
N LEU A 75 -20.60 14.82 -19.18
CA LEU A 75 -19.49 14.76 -18.21
C LEU A 75 -18.68 13.46 -18.30
N TYR A 76 -19.33 12.31 -18.46
CA TYR A 76 -18.67 11.00 -18.35
C TYR A 76 -18.32 10.35 -19.70
N GLU A 77 -19.01 10.73 -20.78
CA GLU A 77 -18.78 10.16 -22.13
C GLU A 77 -18.32 11.21 -23.16
N GLY A 78 -18.43 12.51 -22.84
CA GLY A 78 -18.12 13.58 -23.79
C GLY A 78 -19.14 13.70 -24.92
N LYS A 79 -20.39 13.29 -24.69
CA LYS A 79 -21.45 13.29 -25.72
C LYS A 79 -22.70 14.04 -25.28
N VAL A 80 -23.40 14.62 -26.25
CA VAL A 80 -24.74 15.21 -26.10
C VAL A 80 -25.63 14.65 -27.20
N ASN A 81 -26.74 14.02 -26.83
CA ASN A 81 -27.67 13.36 -27.78
C ASN A 81 -26.99 12.33 -28.70
N GLY A 82 -25.96 11.64 -28.21
CA GLY A 82 -25.20 10.64 -28.96
C GLY A 82 -24.09 11.19 -29.87
N GLU A 83 -24.00 12.51 -30.02
CA GLU A 83 -22.94 13.19 -30.79
C GLU A 83 -21.82 13.70 -29.87
N LEU A 84 -20.63 13.91 -30.42
CA LEU A 84 -19.51 14.47 -29.64
C LEU A 84 -19.85 15.90 -29.18
N ALA A 85 -19.67 16.14 -27.88
CA ALA A 85 -19.89 17.45 -27.31
C ALA A 85 -18.85 18.46 -27.82
N THR A 86 -19.28 19.68 -28.09
CA THR A 86 -18.40 20.80 -28.51
C THR A 86 -18.03 21.73 -27.36
N THR A 87 -18.56 21.47 -26.16
CA THR A 87 -18.34 22.26 -24.96
C THR A 87 -17.88 21.37 -23.80
N LEU A 88 -17.37 21.98 -22.73
CA LEU A 88 -17.08 21.28 -21.47
C LEU A 88 -18.22 21.53 -20.46
N PRO A 89 -18.68 20.51 -19.72
CA PRO A 89 -19.75 20.64 -18.73
C PRO A 89 -19.26 21.19 -17.39
N LEU A 90 -18.05 21.77 -17.33
CA LEU A 90 -17.41 22.28 -16.13
C LEU A 90 -16.95 23.73 -16.33
N PRO A 91 -17.00 24.57 -15.28
CA PRO A 91 -16.51 25.93 -15.37
C PRO A 91 -15.00 25.95 -15.57
N MET A 92 -14.55 26.77 -16.52
CA MET A 92 -13.13 26.96 -16.83
C MET A 92 -12.47 27.95 -15.86
N SER A 93 -12.49 27.62 -14.57
CA SER A 93 -11.82 28.43 -13.56
C SER A 93 -10.29 28.32 -13.69
N LYS A 94 -9.57 29.30 -13.11
CA LYS A 94 -8.10 29.30 -13.11
C LYS A 94 -7.54 28.06 -12.39
N GLU A 95 -8.16 27.68 -11.28
CA GLU A 95 -7.78 26.52 -10.47
C GLU A 95 -7.99 25.23 -11.27
N PHE A 96 -9.11 25.14 -12.00
CA PHE A 96 -9.40 24.00 -12.88
C PHE A 96 -8.35 23.88 -13.99
N LEU A 97 -8.01 24.98 -14.65
CA LEU A 97 -6.97 25.02 -15.68
C LEU A 97 -5.59 24.65 -15.15
N GLN A 98 -5.21 25.15 -13.97
CA GLN A 98 -3.94 24.80 -13.32
C GLN A 98 -3.86 23.30 -12.99
N ARG A 99 -4.96 22.72 -12.48
CA ARG A 99 -5.05 21.27 -12.28
C ARG A 99 -4.96 20.52 -13.61
N GLY A 100 -5.62 21.03 -14.66
CA GLY A 100 -5.56 20.50 -16.02
C GLY A 100 -4.13 20.43 -16.55
N GLN A 101 -3.38 21.53 -16.47
CA GLN A 101 -1.95 21.58 -16.82
C GLN A 101 -1.15 20.54 -16.06
N ASN A 102 -1.32 20.46 -14.74
CA ASN A 102 -0.60 19.48 -13.93
C ASN A 102 -0.94 18.02 -14.32
N ARG A 103 -2.18 17.72 -14.72
CA ARG A 103 -2.55 16.38 -15.21
C ARG A 103 -1.96 16.10 -16.60
N PHE A 104 -1.98 17.07 -17.50
CA PHE A 104 -1.33 16.95 -18.81
C PHE A 104 0.17 16.68 -18.68
N ASP A 105 0.86 17.43 -17.82
CA ASP A 105 2.29 17.26 -17.56
C ASP A 105 2.66 15.88 -16.97
N VAL A 106 1.73 15.26 -16.22
CA VAL A 106 1.97 13.94 -15.59
C VAL A 106 1.70 12.80 -16.56
N PHE A 107 0.62 12.86 -17.33
CA PHE A 107 0.13 11.70 -18.10
C PHE A 107 0.34 11.82 -19.61
N CYS A 108 0.35 13.03 -20.17
CA CYS A 108 0.32 13.26 -21.62
C CYS A 108 1.67 13.71 -22.17
N SER A 109 2.33 14.67 -21.51
CA SER A 109 3.59 15.23 -21.98
C SER A 109 4.77 14.26 -22.08
N PRO A 110 4.81 13.09 -21.38
CA PRO A 110 5.86 12.11 -21.64
C PRO A 110 5.90 11.60 -23.10
N CYS A 111 4.80 11.73 -23.86
CA CYS A 111 4.72 11.32 -25.26
C CYS A 111 4.25 12.44 -26.22
N HIS A 112 3.51 13.44 -25.74
CA HIS A 112 2.91 14.48 -26.57
C HIS A 112 3.57 15.86 -26.42
N ASP A 113 4.82 15.87 -25.98
CA ASP A 113 5.63 17.04 -25.67
C ASP A 113 4.97 17.99 -24.66
N ARG A 114 5.77 18.93 -24.16
CA ARG A 114 5.32 20.05 -23.32
C ARG A 114 5.43 21.38 -24.08
N THR A 115 6.11 21.36 -25.22
CA THR A 115 6.64 22.48 -25.98
C THR A 115 6.65 22.15 -27.46
#